data_AF-A0A962XW88-F1
#
_entry.id   AF-A0A962XW88-F1
#
_cell.length_a   1.000
_cell.length_b   1.000
_cell.length_c   1.000
_cell.angle_alpha   90.00
_cell.angle_beta   90.00
_cell.angle_gamma   90.00
#
_symmetry.space_group_name_H-M   'P 1'
#
loop_
_entity.id
_entity.type
_entity.pdbx_description
1 polymer ?
#
loop_
_entity_poly.entity_id
_entity_poly.type
_entity_poly.pdbx_seq_one_letter_code
_entity_poly.pdbx_strand_id
1 'polypeptide(L)'
;MAVMNRSSHSLDLQEGLNTHFGMGYRQHMIEWDKVFDTEDSRKAFEEDVLETGFGAAQIKAEGSNIAYDRGMQGWTARYEHETIALAFAITEEAIEDNLYQRMGPKYAKALARALQHTKEIKGASILNHAFDTNYAGGDGKPLIAADHPLLGGGVGSNILGTPADIDEASIEQLLIQIRKCVDDRNVPIALRAMKLVVAPEDEYDSIRLTRSTMRVGTANNDISAIVAKGVFNEDPITITRLTDPDAWFIKTDAPDGLKHMRRVRVKRGVQGDFESGNMRYKARERYSFGWTDWRSIFGSQGA
;
A
#
# COMPACT_ATOMS: atom_id res chain seq x y z
N MET A 1 -26.79 -17.34 -10.54
CA MET A 1 -26.47 -16.80 -9.19
C MET A 1 -26.07 -17.99 -8.32
N ALA A 2 -24.95 -17.95 -7.61
CA ALA A 2 -24.62 -19.00 -6.65
C ALA A 2 -25.53 -18.83 -5.42
N VAL A 3 -26.41 -19.79 -5.16
CA VAL A 3 -27.39 -19.76 -4.07
C VAL A 3 -27.11 -20.95 -3.16
N MET A 4 -26.95 -20.69 -1.86
CA MET A 4 -26.77 -21.75 -0.86
C MET A 4 -28.13 -22.37 -0.58
N ASN A 5 -28.24 -23.67 -0.86
CA ASN A 5 -29.45 -24.46 -0.73
C ASN A 5 -29.21 -25.68 0.17
N ARG A 6 -30.28 -26.43 0.45
CA ARG A 6 -30.21 -27.64 1.28
C ARG A 6 -29.24 -28.70 0.77
N SER A 7 -29.05 -28.83 -0.56
CA SER A 7 -28.12 -29.82 -1.11
C SER A 7 -26.66 -29.44 -0.91
N SER A 8 -26.33 -28.14 -0.84
CA SER A 8 -24.98 -27.66 -0.51
C SER A 8 -24.63 -27.80 0.99
N HIS A 9 -25.63 -27.97 1.87
CA HIS A 9 -25.47 -28.04 3.33
C HIS A 9 -26.23 -29.22 3.95
N SER A 10 -26.21 -30.39 3.30
CA SER A 10 -27.01 -31.56 3.71
C SER A 10 -26.63 -32.13 5.09
N LEU A 11 -25.38 -31.95 5.51
CA LEU A 11 -24.89 -32.39 6.83
C LEU A 11 -25.32 -31.45 7.97
N ASP A 12 -25.74 -30.22 7.65
CA ASP A 12 -26.21 -29.27 8.66
C ASP A 12 -27.64 -29.58 9.13
N LEU A 13 -28.36 -30.40 8.34
CA LEU A 13 -29.70 -30.92 8.62
C LEU A 13 -29.68 -32.19 9.49
N GLN A 14 -28.51 -32.79 9.73
CA GLN A 14 -28.39 -34.01 10.54
C GLN A 14 -28.25 -33.68 12.03
N GLU A 15 -29.08 -34.32 12.86
CA GLU A 15 -28.98 -34.25 14.32
C GLU A 15 -27.64 -34.86 14.79
N GLY A 16 -26.80 -34.08 15.47
CA GLY A 16 -25.50 -34.55 16.00
C GLY A 16 -24.23 -33.95 15.36
N LEU A 17 -24.32 -32.98 14.45
CA LEU A 17 -23.15 -32.26 13.94
C LEU A 17 -22.42 -31.47 15.05
N ASN A 18 -21.26 -31.96 15.48
CA ASN A 18 -20.49 -31.42 16.62
C ASN A 18 -19.92 -30.01 16.36
N THR A 19 -19.30 -29.75 15.20
CA THR A 19 -18.72 -28.43 14.87
C THR A 19 -18.48 -28.24 13.38
N HIS A 20 -18.42 -26.98 12.93
CA HIS A 20 -17.93 -26.61 11.59
C HIS A 20 -16.53 -26.02 11.70
N PHE A 21 -15.57 -26.56 10.95
CA PHE A 21 -14.19 -26.09 10.91
C PHE A 21 -13.89 -25.29 9.62
N GLY A 22 -12.75 -24.60 9.56
CA GLY A 22 -12.28 -23.88 8.36
C GLY A 22 -12.70 -22.41 8.23
N MET A 23 -13.80 -21.99 8.86
CA MET A 23 -14.24 -20.58 8.86
C MET A 23 -13.76 -19.77 10.08
N GLY A 24 -13.18 -20.43 11.08
CA GLY A 24 -12.81 -19.84 12.38
C GLY A 24 -11.40 -19.24 12.49
N TYR A 25 -10.59 -19.26 11.42
CA TYR A 25 -9.22 -18.76 11.49
C TYR A 25 -9.16 -17.28 11.90
N ARG A 26 -8.19 -16.94 12.75
CA ARG A 26 -7.84 -15.55 13.02
C ARG A 26 -7.40 -14.88 11.71
N GLN A 27 -7.83 -13.64 11.54
CA GLN A 27 -7.42 -12.85 10.39
C GLN A 27 -6.02 -12.31 10.66
N HIS A 28 -5.21 -12.20 9.61
CA HIS A 28 -4.03 -11.34 9.68
C HIS A 28 -4.50 -9.92 10.04
N MET A 29 -3.65 -9.20 10.77
CA MET A 29 -3.88 -7.78 10.99
C MET A 29 -3.87 -7.07 9.63
N ILE A 30 -4.50 -5.90 9.57
CA ILE A 30 -4.45 -5.08 8.36
C ILE A 30 -2.98 -4.67 8.14
N GLU A 31 -2.47 -4.88 6.92
CA GLU A 31 -1.08 -4.61 6.56
C GLU A 31 -0.99 -3.37 5.67
N TRP A 32 -1.89 -3.22 4.70
CA TRP A 32 -1.88 -2.07 3.78
C TRP A 32 -2.02 -0.72 4.49
N ASP A 33 -2.75 -0.64 5.60
CA ASP A 33 -3.02 0.63 6.31
C ASP A 33 -1.78 1.21 7.00
N LYS A 34 -0.73 0.40 7.17
CA LYS A 34 0.56 0.85 7.71
C LYS A 34 1.40 1.58 6.67
N VAL A 35 1.12 1.36 5.38
CA VAL A 35 1.89 1.88 4.25
C VAL A 35 1.16 3.03 3.56
N PHE A 36 -0.16 2.91 3.38
CA PHE A 36 -0.96 3.87 2.63
C PHE A 36 -1.72 4.83 3.53
N ASP A 37 -1.70 6.11 3.18
CA ASP A 37 -2.51 7.13 3.83
C ASP A 37 -3.93 7.11 3.24
N THR A 38 -4.96 7.10 4.10
CA THR A 38 -6.36 6.99 3.65
C THR A 38 -7.04 8.35 3.55
N GLU A 39 -7.59 8.63 2.38
CA GLU A 39 -8.37 9.84 2.11
C GLU A 39 -9.79 9.49 1.65
N ASP A 40 -10.79 10.28 2.06
CA ASP A 40 -12.18 10.08 1.64
C ASP A 40 -12.49 10.92 0.39
N SER A 41 -12.94 10.28 -0.69
CA SER A 41 -13.31 10.93 -1.97
C SER A 41 -14.83 11.03 -2.14
N ARG A 42 -15.30 12.12 -2.76
CA ARG A 42 -16.72 12.29 -3.15
C ARG A 42 -16.95 12.24 -4.66
N LYS A 43 -15.88 12.25 -5.47
CA LYS A 43 -15.94 12.36 -6.93
C LYS A 43 -15.90 10.99 -7.61
N ALA A 44 -16.05 10.97 -8.94
CA ALA A 44 -16.00 9.73 -9.73
C ALA A 44 -14.57 9.17 -9.84
N PHE A 45 -13.61 10.08 -9.94
CA PHE A 45 -12.16 9.90 -9.88
C PHE A 45 -11.59 11.13 -9.15
N GLU A 46 -10.39 11.02 -8.60
CA GLU A 46 -9.62 12.19 -8.12
C GLU A 46 -8.38 12.35 -9.00
N GLU A 47 -7.93 13.58 -9.14
CA GLU A 47 -6.72 13.94 -9.87
C GLU A 47 -5.88 14.84 -8.96
N ASP A 48 -4.67 14.37 -8.68
CA ASP A 48 -3.66 15.12 -7.94
C ASP A 48 -2.67 15.70 -8.96
N VAL A 49 -2.39 16.99 -8.84
CA VAL A 49 -1.54 17.72 -9.77
C VAL A 49 -0.26 18.10 -9.06
N LEU A 50 0.88 17.82 -9.67
CA LEU A 50 2.14 18.38 -9.21
C LEU A 50 2.17 19.88 -9.51
N GLU A 51 2.38 20.70 -8.49
CA GLU A 51 2.69 22.12 -8.65
C GLU A 51 4.10 22.38 -8.14
N THR A 52 4.85 23.20 -8.88
CA THR A 52 6.22 23.57 -8.50
C THR A 52 6.31 25.03 -8.14
N GLY A 53 7.11 25.29 -7.11
CA GLY A 53 7.48 26.62 -6.68
C GLY A 53 8.64 27.19 -7.50
N PHE A 54 9.49 27.95 -6.81
CA PHE A 54 10.61 28.66 -7.41
C PHE A 54 11.91 27.87 -7.31
N GLY A 55 12.84 28.14 -8.21
CA GLY A 55 14.21 27.64 -8.10
C GLY A 55 15.05 28.42 -7.10
N ALA A 56 16.35 28.11 -7.04
CA ALA A 56 17.29 28.84 -6.19
C ALA A 56 17.36 30.34 -6.55
N ALA A 57 17.32 31.19 -5.53
CA ALA A 57 17.42 32.64 -5.69
C ALA A 57 18.76 33.03 -6.33
N GLN A 58 18.72 33.92 -7.31
CA GLN A 58 19.90 34.39 -8.04
C GLN A 58 20.58 35.55 -7.31
N ILE A 59 21.91 35.64 -7.42
CA ILE A 59 22.66 36.79 -6.91
C ILE A 59 22.32 38.01 -7.76
N LYS A 60 21.80 39.06 -7.11
CA LYS A 60 21.47 40.33 -7.76
C LYS A 60 22.69 41.26 -7.75
N ALA A 61 23.16 41.67 -8.92
CA ALA A 61 24.18 42.72 -9.05
C ALA A 61 23.60 44.10 -8.69
N GLU A 62 24.44 44.96 -8.11
CA GLU A 62 24.06 46.34 -7.79
C GLU A 62 23.59 47.09 -9.05
N GLY A 63 22.51 47.87 -8.93
CA GLY A 63 21.90 48.60 -10.05
C GLY A 63 21.09 47.76 -11.05
N SER A 64 21.09 46.42 -10.94
CA SER A 64 20.31 45.55 -11.83
C SER A 64 18.87 45.31 -11.32
N ASN A 65 17.98 44.89 -12.21
CA ASN A 65 16.62 44.48 -11.84
C ASN A 65 16.61 43.15 -11.08
N ILE A 66 15.58 42.93 -10.24
CA ILE A 66 15.34 41.65 -9.57
C ILE A 66 14.82 40.64 -10.61
N ALA A 67 15.38 39.43 -10.62
CA ALA A 67 14.89 38.35 -11.47
C ALA A 67 13.56 37.81 -10.94
N TYR A 68 12.59 37.63 -11.84
CA TYR A 68 11.31 36.99 -11.52
C TYR A 68 11.40 35.51 -11.90
N ASP A 69 10.90 34.63 -11.03
CA ASP A 69 10.63 33.23 -11.35
C ASP A 69 9.11 32.98 -11.24
N ARG A 70 8.63 31.87 -11.79
CA ARG A 70 7.20 31.52 -11.81
C ARG A 70 7.00 30.06 -11.43
N GLY A 71 5.90 29.80 -10.72
CA GLY A 71 5.43 28.43 -10.52
C GLY A 71 4.92 27.82 -11.81
N MET A 72 5.03 26.50 -11.92
CA MET A 72 4.56 25.73 -13.08
C MET A 72 3.79 24.49 -12.62
N GLN A 73 2.79 24.12 -13.39
CA GLN A 73 2.06 22.88 -13.25
C GLN A 73 2.83 21.74 -13.95
N GLY A 74 2.93 20.62 -13.25
CA GLY A 74 3.61 19.42 -13.70
C GLY A 74 2.65 18.37 -14.26
N TRP A 75 2.99 17.12 -13.98
CA TRP A 75 2.17 15.97 -14.30
C TRP A 75 1.00 15.81 -13.33
N THR A 76 0.06 14.95 -13.72
CA THR A 76 -1.15 14.65 -12.95
C THR A 76 -1.23 13.15 -12.67
N ALA A 77 -1.42 12.78 -11.41
CA ALA A 77 -1.76 11.42 -11.01
C ALA A 77 -3.28 11.28 -10.90
N ARG A 78 -3.85 10.21 -11.44
CA ARG A 78 -5.30 9.99 -11.48
C ARG A 78 -5.70 8.72 -10.74
N TYR A 79 -6.69 8.84 -9.88
CA TYR A 79 -7.22 7.77 -9.04
C TYR A 79 -8.61 7.35 -9.50
N GLU A 80 -8.70 6.21 -10.17
CA GLU A 80 -9.98 5.65 -10.64
C GLU A 80 -10.57 4.66 -9.63
N HIS A 81 -11.68 5.03 -9.00
CA HIS A 81 -12.30 4.23 -7.95
C HIS A 81 -12.98 2.98 -8.49
N GLU A 82 -12.43 1.82 -8.18
CA GLU A 82 -13.01 0.51 -8.50
C GLU A 82 -14.10 0.11 -7.49
N THR A 83 -15.13 -0.59 -7.98
CA THR A 83 -16.17 -1.16 -7.11
C THR A 83 -15.86 -2.61 -6.79
N ILE A 84 -15.66 -2.90 -5.51
CA ILE A 84 -15.51 -4.26 -5.01
C ILE A 84 -16.82 -4.63 -4.31
N ALA A 85 -17.45 -5.70 -4.77
CA ALA A 85 -18.69 -6.19 -4.19
C ALA A 85 -18.73 -7.71 -4.18
N LEU A 86 -19.30 -8.27 -3.12
CA LEU A 86 -19.58 -9.69 -3.00
C LEU A 86 -20.97 -9.86 -2.38
N ALA A 87 -21.68 -10.89 -2.83
CA ALA A 87 -23.01 -11.21 -2.33
C ALA A 87 -23.18 -12.73 -2.19
N PHE A 88 -24.03 -13.14 -1.27
CA PHE A 88 -24.50 -14.51 -1.16
C PHE A 88 -26.01 -14.52 -0.92
N ALA A 89 -26.67 -15.62 -1.28
CA ALA A 89 -28.10 -15.81 -1.05
C ALA A 89 -28.34 -17.12 -0.30
N ILE A 90 -29.30 -17.11 0.61
CA ILE A 90 -29.79 -18.29 1.33
C ILE A 90 -31.23 -18.52 0.87
N THR A 91 -31.60 -19.78 0.55
CA THR A 91 -32.96 -20.07 0.11
C THR A 91 -34.01 -19.90 1.20
N GLU A 92 -35.25 -19.64 0.81
CA GLU A 92 -36.38 -19.50 1.73
C GLU A 92 -36.55 -20.75 2.61
N GLU A 93 -36.51 -21.94 2.03
CA GLU A 93 -36.65 -23.20 2.75
C GLU A 93 -35.52 -23.43 3.76
N ALA A 94 -34.30 -22.99 3.43
CA ALA A 94 -33.16 -23.08 4.36
C ALA A 94 -33.30 -22.12 5.55
N ILE A 95 -34.10 -21.06 5.43
CA ILE A 95 -34.42 -20.14 6.52
C ILE A 95 -35.53 -20.72 7.39
N GLU A 96 -36.58 -21.27 6.78
CA GLU A 96 -37.68 -21.96 7.48
C GLU A 96 -37.17 -23.14 8.32
N ASP A 97 -36.20 -23.89 7.81
CA ASP A 97 -35.56 -25.03 8.48
C ASP A 97 -34.54 -24.59 9.58
N ASN A 98 -34.57 -23.33 10.03
CA ASN A 98 -33.72 -22.76 11.08
C ASN A 98 -32.19 -22.80 10.82
N LEU A 99 -31.71 -23.10 9.61
CA LEU A 99 -30.27 -23.00 9.30
C LEU A 99 -29.78 -21.55 9.33
N TYR A 100 -30.68 -20.58 9.27
CA TYR A 100 -30.35 -19.15 9.32
C TYR A 100 -29.52 -18.76 10.54
N GLN A 101 -29.91 -19.20 11.74
CA GLN A 101 -29.21 -18.85 13.00
C GLN A 101 -27.75 -19.35 13.01
N ARG A 102 -27.44 -20.42 12.27
CA ARG A 102 -26.09 -21.02 12.22
C ARG A 102 -25.27 -20.54 11.03
N MET A 103 -25.88 -20.26 9.88
CA MET A 103 -25.17 -19.97 8.62
C MET A 103 -25.03 -18.46 8.34
N GLY A 104 -26.08 -17.67 8.54
CA GLY A 104 -26.12 -16.26 8.14
C GLY A 104 -24.94 -15.43 8.70
N PRO A 105 -24.72 -15.41 10.02
CA PRO A 105 -23.60 -14.69 10.63
C PRO A 105 -22.22 -15.21 10.20
N LYS A 106 -22.06 -16.53 9.99
CA LYS A 106 -20.78 -17.13 9.56
C LYS A 106 -20.42 -16.68 8.15
N TYR A 107 -21.37 -16.75 7.21
CA TYR A 107 -21.14 -16.30 5.84
C TYR A 107 -21.02 -14.79 5.72
N ALA A 108 -21.70 -14.01 6.56
CA ALA A 108 -21.47 -12.57 6.66
C ALA A 108 -20.03 -12.24 7.11
N LYS A 109 -19.48 -12.98 8.08
CA LYS A 109 -18.08 -12.85 8.52
C LYS A 109 -17.10 -13.30 7.43
N ALA A 110 -17.38 -14.39 6.74
CA ALA A 110 -16.57 -14.87 5.61
C ALA A 110 -16.56 -13.85 4.45
N LEU A 111 -17.71 -13.24 4.16
CA LEU A 111 -17.82 -12.18 3.16
C LEU A 111 -17.04 -10.93 3.55
N ALA A 112 -17.07 -10.51 4.82
CA ALA A 112 -16.23 -9.41 5.30
C ALA A 112 -14.74 -9.73 5.16
N ARG A 113 -14.33 -10.99 5.44
CA ARG A 113 -12.96 -11.46 5.25
C ARG A 113 -12.55 -11.42 3.78
N ALA A 114 -13.42 -11.84 2.87
CA ALA A 114 -13.14 -11.83 1.44
C ALA A 114 -12.90 -10.40 0.93
N LEU A 115 -13.71 -9.42 1.36
CA LEU A 115 -13.50 -8.01 1.01
C LEU A 115 -12.17 -7.48 1.54
N GLN A 116 -11.86 -7.73 2.82
CA GLN A 116 -10.58 -7.31 3.38
C GLN A 116 -9.41 -7.95 2.63
N HIS A 117 -9.49 -9.25 2.32
CA HIS A 117 -8.48 -9.96 1.56
C HIS A 117 -8.22 -9.33 0.19
N THR A 118 -9.29 -8.98 -0.54
CA THR A 118 -9.17 -8.26 -1.82
C THR A 118 -8.47 -6.91 -1.64
N LYS A 119 -8.75 -6.20 -0.54
CA LYS A 119 -8.09 -4.93 -0.25
C LYS A 119 -6.60 -5.08 0.03
N GLU A 120 -6.20 -6.08 0.81
CA GLU A 120 -4.78 -6.38 1.04
C GLU A 120 -4.06 -6.71 -0.27
N ILE A 121 -4.67 -7.52 -1.16
CA ILE A 121 -4.10 -7.81 -2.49
C ILE A 121 -3.93 -6.52 -3.30
N LYS A 122 -4.97 -5.69 -3.35
CA LYS A 122 -4.92 -4.44 -4.12
C LYS A 122 -3.87 -3.45 -3.58
N GLY A 123 -3.71 -3.36 -2.26
CA GLY A 123 -2.65 -2.55 -1.65
C GLY A 123 -1.25 -3.09 -1.98
N ALA A 124 -1.03 -4.39 -1.78
CA ALA A 124 0.25 -5.03 -2.09
C ALA A 124 0.60 -4.97 -3.59
N SER A 125 -0.41 -4.99 -4.46
CA SER A 125 -0.25 -4.88 -5.92
C SER A 125 0.55 -3.65 -6.33
N ILE A 126 0.41 -2.50 -5.63
CA ILE A 126 1.17 -1.29 -5.93
C ILE A 126 2.67 -1.52 -5.72
N LEU A 127 3.05 -2.22 -4.64
CA LEU A 127 4.45 -2.53 -4.33
C LEU A 127 4.99 -3.65 -5.23
N ASN A 128 4.17 -4.66 -5.55
CA ASN A 128 4.54 -5.74 -6.47
C ASN A 128 4.82 -5.25 -7.89
N HIS A 129 4.19 -4.14 -8.30
CA HIS A 129 4.45 -3.49 -9.59
C HIS A 129 5.34 -2.24 -9.46
N ALA A 130 6.03 -2.06 -8.32
CA ALA A 130 6.76 -0.82 -8.07
C ALA A 130 7.88 -0.54 -9.08
N PHE A 131 8.45 -1.59 -9.67
CA PHE A 131 9.55 -1.52 -10.66
C PHE A 131 9.08 -1.76 -12.11
N ASP A 132 7.79 -2.06 -12.33
CA ASP A 132 7.26 -2.45 -13.65
C ASP A 132 7.00 -1.23 -14.53
N THR A 133 7.77 -1.07 -15.60
CA THR A 133 7.66 0.07 -16.53
C THR A 133 6.32 0.15 -17.26
N ASN A 134 5.52 -0.91 -17.28
CA ASN A 134 4.15 -0.89 -17.81
C ASN A 134 3.13 -0.34 -16.79
N TYR A 135 3.54 -0.16 -15.53
CA TYR A 135 2.73 0.35 -14.44
C TYR A 135 3.20 1.76 -14.03
N ALA A 136 3.08 2.69 -14.97
CA ALA A 136 3.53 4.07 -14.79
C ALA A 136 2.58 4.92 -13.95
N GLY A 137 3.16 5.81 -13.14
CA GLY A 137 2.46 6.85 -12.38
C GLY A 137 2.23 8.11 -13.22
N GLY A 138 1.90 9.22 -12.53
CA GLY A 138 1.57 10.48 -13.19
C GLY A 138 2.72 11.06 -14.04
N ASP A 139 3.97 10.86 -13.63
CA ASP A 139 5.17 11.31 -14.31
C ASP A 139 5.61 10.41 -15.48
N GLY A 140 4.86 9.33 -15.75
CA GLY A 140 5.16 8.37 -16.81
C GLY A 140 6.25 7.35 -16.45
N LYS A 141 6.66 7.27 -15.17
CA LYS A 141 7.63 6.29 -14.67
C LYS A 141 6.98 5.34 -13.67
N PRO A 142 7.51 4.11 -13.49
CA PRO A 142 7.06 3.24 -12.41
C PRO A 142 7.30 3.90 -11.05
N LEU A 143 6.64 3.40 -9.99
CA LEU A 143 6.75 3.97 -8.63
C LEU A 143 8.21 4.12 -8.18
N ILE A 144 9.07 3.16 -8.53
CA ILE A 144 10.49 3.16 -8.22
C ILE A 144 11.31 3.11 -9.51
N ALA A 145 12.01 4.20 -9.80
CA ALA A 145 12.82 4.36 -11.00
C ALA A 145 14.11 5.16 -10.74
N ALA A 146 15.04 5.05 -11.69
CA ALA A 146 16.28 5.83 -11.70
C ALA A 146 16.12 7.21 -12.38
N ASP A 147 15.00 7.44 -13.05
CA ASP A 147 14.87 8.51 -14.03
C ASP A 147 13.50 9.23 -14.01
N HIS A 148 13.00 9.55 -12.81
CA HIS A 148 11.83 10.39 -12.62
C HIS A 148 12.08 11.80 -13.19
N PRO A 149 11.31 12.28 -14.19
CA PRO A 149 11.56 13.57 -14.82
C PRO A 149 11.25 14.74 -13.87
N LEU A 150 12.20 15.67 -13.73
CA LEU A 150 12.03 16.89 -12.92
C LEU A 150 11.70 18.09 -13.82
N LEU A 151 10.80 18.96 -13.38
CA LEU A 151 10.37 20.14 -14.15
C LEU A 151 11.46 21.20 -14.36
N GLY A 152 12.41 21.29 -13.44
CA GLY A 152 13.62 22.12 -13.53
C GLY A 152 14.69 21.56 -14.47
N GLY A 153 14.44 20.41 -15.09
CA GLY A 153 15.41 19.67 -15.90
C GLY A 153 16.21 18.67 -15.07
N GLY A 154 16.69 17.62 -15.74
CA GLY A 154 17.34 16.48 -15.09
C GLY A 154 16.35 15.41 -14.64
N VAL A 155 16.83 14.47 -13.85
CA VAL A 155 16.03 13.35 -13.33
C VAL A 155 16.32 13.11 -11.84
N GLY A 156 15.29 12.69 -11.12
CA GLY A 156 15.39 12.14 -9.77
C GLY A 156 15.42 10.62 -9.81
N SER A 157 15.94 10.01 -8.74
CA SER A 157 15.96 8.56 -8.56
C SER A 157 15.50 8.21 -7.16
N ASN A 158 14.72 7.14 -7.02
CA ASN A 158 14.38 6.49 -5.76
C ASN A 158 14.68 4.98 -5.74
N ILE A 159 15.37 4.47 -6.76
CA ILE A 159 15.84 3.08 -6.84
C ILE A 159 17.29 2.95 -6.35
N LEU A 160 17.62 1.82 -5.75
CA LEU A 160 19.00 1.45 -5.46
C LEU A 160 19.77 1.22 -6.78
N GLY A 161 20.88 1.95 -6.98
CA GLY A 161 21.56 1.99 -8.28
C GLY A 161 22.11 0.63 -8.76
N THR A 162 22.46 -0.27 -7.85
CA THR A 162 22.73 -1.68 -8.15
C THR A 162 21.79 -2.50 -7.29
N PRO A 163 20.90 -3.31 -7.91
CA PRO A 163 20.01 -4.20 -7.16
C PRO A 163 20.81 -5.05 -6.17
N ALA A 164 20.29 -5.13 -4.95
CA ALA A 164 20.89 -5.89 -3.87
C ALA A 164 19.82 -6.25 -2.84
N ASP A 165 20.04 -7.39 -2.19
CA ASP A 165 19.32 -7.82 -1.00
C ASP A 165 19.47 -6.81 0.13
N ILE A 166 18.60 -6.92 1.13
CA ILE A 166 18.65 -6.04 2.28
C ILE A 166 19.91 -6.31 3.11
N ASP A 167 20.78 -5.30 3.18
CA ASP A 167 21.98 -5.32 4.00
C ASP A 167 22.31 -3.91 4.52
N GLU A 168 23.32 -3.80 5.37
CA GLU A 168 23.71 -2.51 5.94
C GLU A 168 24.14 -1.51 4.86
N ALA A 169 24.88 -1.96 3.84
CA ALA A 169 25.43 -1.08 2.81
C ALA A 169 24.33 -0.55 1.87
N SER A 170 23.39 -1.40 1.48
CA SER A 170 22.28 -1.09 0.59
C SER A 170 21.28 -0.15 1.28
N ILE A 171 20.99 -0.38 2.56
CA ILE A 171 20.20 0.56 3.37
C ILE A 171 20.92 1.92 3.48
N GLU A 172 22.21 1.95 3.80
CA GLU A 172 22.97 3.19 3.91
C GLU A 172 22.98 3.98 2.59
N GLN A 173 23.10 3.30 1.45
CA GLN A 173 23.04 3.92 0.13
C GLN A 173 21.68 4.59 -0.11
N LEU A 174 20.56 3.91 0.16
CA LEU A 174 19.23 4.54 0.03
C LEU A 174 19.02 5.68 1.03
N LEU A 175 19.51 5.57 2.27
CA LEU A 175 19.42 6.65 3.26
C LEU A 175 20.20 7.91 2.81
N ILE A 176 21.35 7.74 2.16
CA ILE A 176 22.10 8.84 1.54
C ILE A 176 21.29 9.45 0.39
N GLN A 177 20.66 8.61 -0.43
CA GLN A 177 19.85 9.05 -1.56
C GLN A 177 18.63 9.85 -1.10
N ILE A 178 17.91 9.38 -0.08
CA ILE A 178 16.80 10.11 0.58
C ILE A 178 17.29 11.47 1.08
N ARG A 179 18.45 11.52 1.73
CA ARG A 179 19.00 12.77 2.28
C ARG A 179 19.44 13.76 1.20
N LYS A 180 19.79 13.29 0.01
CA LYS A 180 20.19 14.09 -1.15
C LYS A 180 19.04 14.37 -2.11
N CYS A 181 17.83 13.93 -1.79
CA CYS A 181 16.66 14.13 -2.64
C CYS A 181 16.41 15.64 -2.84
N VAL A 182 15.95 15.98 -4.03
CA VAL A 182 15.64 17.35 -4.45
C VAL A 182 14.17 17.45 -4.88
N ASP A 183 13.62 18.64 -4.79
CA ASP A 183 12.34 18.96 -5.39
C ASP A 183 12.44 19.01 -6.92
N ASP A 184 11.31 19.25 -7.57
CA ASP A 184 11.23 19.38 -9.02
C ASP A 184 12.00 20.56 -9.62
N ARG A 185 12.51 21.49 -8.80
CA ARG A 185 13.34 22.63 -9.23
C ARG A 185 14.81 22.45 -8.85
N ASN A 186 15.21 21.22 -8.48
CA ASN A 186 16.56 20.86 -8.03
C ASN A 186 16.99 21.54 -6.70
N VAL A 187 16.04 21.96 -5.87
CA VAL A 187 16.30 22.46 -4.52
C VAL A 187 16.29 21.28 -3.54
N PRO A 188 17.32 21.10 -2.70
CA PRO A 188 17.36 20.02 -1.72
C PRO A 188 16.18 20.05 -0.75
N ILE A 189 15.54 18.89 -0.57
CA ILE A 189 14.43 18.72 0.38
C ILE A 189 14.88 17.94 1.61
N ALA A 190 14.29 18.26 2.76
CA ALA A 190 14.64 17.65 4.04
C ALA A 190 13.86 16.35 4.29
N LEU A 191 13.90 15.43 3.33
CA LEU A 191 13.20 14.15 3.39
C LEU A 191 13.83 13.22 4.44
N ARG A 192 12.99 12.48 5.17
CA ARG A 192 13.40 11.53 6.20
C ARG A 192 12.86 10.14 5.92
N ALA A 193 13.70 9.14 6.12
CA ALA A 193 13.25 7.75 6.17
C ALA A 193 12.42 7.53 7.46
N MET A 194 11.31 6.82 7.33
CA MET A 194 10.36 6.60 8.42
C MET A 194 10.29 5.13 8.80
N LYS A 195 9.99 4.25 7.83
CA LYS A 195 9.76 2.83 8.08
C LYS A 195 10.31 1.99 6.93
N LEU A 196 10.82 0.83 7.29
CA LEU A 196 11.20 -0.21 6.34
C LEU A 196 9.97 -1.08 6.05
N VAL A 197 9.79 -1.50 4.79
CA VAL A 197 8.69 -2.36 4.32
C VAL A 197 9.32 -3.55 3.61
N VAL A 198 8.97 -4.76 4.05
CA VAL A 198 9.59 -6.02 3.59
C VAL A 198 8.59 -7.16 3.47
N ALA A 199 9.01 -8.23 2.79
CA ALA A 199 8.31 -9.51 2.79
C ALA A 199 8.55 -10.28 4.11
N PRO A 200 7.71 -11.28 4.46
CA PRO A 200 7.88 -12.10 5.67
C PRO A 200 9.24 -12.78 5.80
N GLU A 201 9.88 -13.11 4.67
CA GLU A 201 11.18 -13.75 4.59
C GLU A 201 12.28 -12.87 5.19
N ASP A 202 12.22 -11.56 4.95
CA ASP A 202 13.22 -10.57 5.35
C ASP A 202 12.94 -9.89 6.70
N GLU A 203 11.81 -10.20 7.36
CA GLU A 203 11.41 -9.55 8.62
C GLU A 203 12.50 -9.65 9.69
N TYR A 204 13.06 -10.83 9.88
CA TYR A 204 14.04 -11.07 10.93
C TYR A 204 15.40 -10.43 10.62
N ASP A 205 15.84 -10.45 9.36
CA ASP A 205 17.06 -9.77 8.94
C ASP A 205 16.94 -8.26 9.06
N SER A 206 15.80 -7.73 8.66
CA SER A 206 15.44 -6.32 8.86
C SER A 206 15.50 -5.90 10.33
N ILE A 207 14.96 -6.70 11.25
CA ILE A 207 15.03 -6.42 12.69
C ILE A 207 16.47 -6.45 13.18
N ARG A 208 17.27 -7.43 12.76
CA ARG A 208 18.69 -7.51 13.12
C ARG A 208 19.45 -6.26 12.67
N LEU A 209 19.25 -5.83 11.43
CA LEU A 209 19.91 -4.65 10.86
C LEU A 209 19.48 -3.33 11.53
N THR A 210 18.22 -3.22 11.94
CA THR A 210 17.67 -1.97 12.49
C THR A 210 17.69 -1.87 14.02
N ARG A 211 17.97 -2.96 14.74
CA ARG A 211 17.95 -2.99 16.22
C ARG A 211 19.27 -3.42 16.86
N SER A 212 20.18 -4.07 16.13
CA SER A 212 21.45 -4.51 16.71
C SER A 212 22.35 -3.33 17.06
N THR A 213 22.86 -3.31 18.30
CA THR A 213 23.77 -2.26 18.77
C THR A 213 25.16 -2.36 18.14
N MET A 214 25.57 -3.56 17.71
CA MET A 214 26.82 -3.81 16.99
C MET A 214 26.53 -4.22 15.54
N ARG A 215 27.48 -4.02 14.65
CA ARG A 215 27.35 -4.40 13.23
C ARG A 215 27.11 -5.90 13.09
N VAL A 216 26.01 -6.25 12.43
CA VAL A 216 25.63 -7.65 12.21
C VAL A 216 26.55 -8.27 11.15
N GLY A 217 27.02 -9.50 11.39
CA GLY A 217 27.76 -10.26 10.37
C GLY A 217 29.26 -9.90 10.22
N THR A 218 29.82 -9.08 11.10
CA THR A 218 31.26 -8.78 11.12
C THR A 218 31.92 -9.24 12.43
N ALA A 219 33.22 -9.59 12.38
CA ALA A 219 33.99 -9.92 13.58
C ALA A 219 34.43 -8.68 14.39
N ASN A 220 34.04 -7.48 13.95
CA ASN A 220 34.41 -6.21 14.56
C ASN A 220 33.32 -5.76 15.54
N ASN A 221 33.71 -5.19 16.68
CA ASN A 221 32.80 -4.56 17.64
C ASN A 221 32.39 -3.14 17.22
N ASP A 222 32.22 -2.92 15.93
CA ASP A 222 31.82 -1.63 15.38
C ASP A 222 30.34 -1.37 15.73
N ILE A 223 30.00 -0.11 16.00
CA ILE A 223 28.60 0.29 16.25
C ILE A 223 27.81 0.28 14.94
N SER A 224 26.52 -0.09 14.99
CA SER A 224 25.63 0.10 13.83
C SER A 224 25.31 1.58 13.66
N ALA A 225 25.68 2.17 12.52
CA ALA A 225 25.42 3.57 12.22
C ALA A 225 23.92 3.86 12.06
N ILE A 226 23.16 2.90 11.51
CA ILE A 226 21.71 2.98 11.33
C ILE A 226 21.02 3.12 12.69
N VAL A 227 21.39 2.28 13.65
CA VAL A 227 20.82 2.29 15.01
C VAL A 227 21.28 3.51 15.79
N ALA A 228 22.57 3.85 15.72
CA ALA A 228 23.14 5.00 16.45
C ALA A 228 22.52 6.35 16.01
N LYS A 229 22.14 6.47 14.74
CA LYS A 229 21.43 7.66 14.23
C LYS A 229 19.94 7.69 14.58
N GLY A 230 19.36 6.57 15.05
CA GLY A 230 17.94 6.46 15.37
C GLY A 230 17.04 6.69 14.15
N VAL A 231 17.47 6.21 12.98
CA VAL A 231 16.74 6.42 11.71
C VAL A 231 15.40 5.69 11.72
N PHE A 232 15.41 4.39 12.04
CA PHE A 232 14.22 3.57 12.17
C PHE A 232 13.88 3.38 13.65
N ASN A 233 12.74 3.93 14.07
CA ASN A 233 12.30 3.84 15.47
C ASN A 233 11.25 2.73 15.70
N GLU A 234 10.71 2.17 14.63
CA GLU A 234 9.68 1.14 14.64
C GLU A 234 10.15 -0.14 13.96
N ASP A 235 9.47 -1.24 14.25
CA ASP A 235 9.74 -2.52 13.59
C ASP A 235 9.33 -2.42 12.10
N PRO A 236 9.99 -3.20 11.22
CA PRO A 236 9.66 -3.20 9.81
C PRO A 236 8.19 -3.56 9.58
N ILE A 237 7.58 -2.97 8.56
CA ILE A 237 6.25 -3.34 8.11
C ILE A 237 6.38 -4.59 7.24
N THR A 238 5.98 -5.73 7.78
CA THR A 238 5.86 -6.97 7.00
C THR A 238 4.56 -7.00 6.21
N ILE A 239 4.66 -7.24 4.91
CA ILE A 239 3.51 -7.43 4.01
C ILE A 239 3.49 -8.85 3.47
N THR A 240 2.51 -9.64 3.88
CA THR A 240 2.42 -11.07 3.55
C THR A 240 2.11 -11.34 2.07
N ARG A 241 1.70 -10.32 1.31
CA ARG A 241 1.24 -10.43 -0.09
C ARG A 241 2.22 -9.85 -1.10
N LEU A 242 3.45 -9.59 -0.68
CA LEU A 242 4.51 -9.32 -1.65
C LEU A 242 4.79 -10.59 -2.45
N THR A 243 4.89 -10.45 -3.76
CA THR A 243 5.18 -11.58 -4.66
C THR A 243 6.67 -11.82 -4.80
N ASP A 244 7.46 -10.78 -4.52
CA ASP A 244 8.90 -10.81 -4.58
C ASP A 244 9.47 -10.89 -3.15
N PRO A 245 10.09 -12.03 -2.74
CA PRO A 245 10.48 -12.25 -1.34
C PRO A 245 11.68 -11.42 -0.87
N ASP A 246 12.53 -10.92 -1.77
CA ASP A 246 13.75 -10.16 -1.47
C ASP A 246 13.64 -8.67 -1.86
N ALA A 247 12.49 -8.25 -2.39
CA ALA A 247 12.20 -6.84 -2.63
C ALA A 247 11.91 -6.12 -1.30
N TRP A 248 12.56 -4.97 -1.10
CA TRP A 248 12.46 -4.19 0.12
C TRP A 248 12.41 -2.69 -0.16
N PHE A 249 11.74 -1.97 0.74
CA PHE A 249 11.41 -0.55 0.54
C PHE A 249 11.58 0.28 1.81
N ILE A 250 11.89 1.56 1.64
CA ILE A 250 11.93 2.57 2.70
C ILE A 250 10.83 3.60 2.43
N LYS A 251 9.82 3.65 3.29
CA LYS A 251 8.81 4.72 3.30
C LYS A 251 9.42 5.98 3.91
N THR A 252 9.15 7.13 3.31
CA THR A 252 9.62 8.45 3.77
C THR A 252 8.47 9.30 4.33
N ASP A 253 8.78 10.52 4.77
CA ASP A 253 7.81 11.52 5.21
C ASP A 253 7.37 12.49 4.10
N ALA A 254 7.57 12.13 2.82
CA ALA A 254 7.06 12.95 1.73
C ALA A 254 5.53 13.08 1.86
N PRO A 255 4.98 14.31 1.78
CA PRO A 255 3.54 14.48 1.77
C PRO A 255 2.93 13.87 0.50
N ASP A 256 1.66 13.49 0.56
CA ASP A 256 0.91 13.03 -0.60
C ASP A 256 1.59 11.88 -1.36
N GLY A 257 2.09 10.88 -0.63
CA GLY A 257 2.79 9.73 -1.18
C GLY A 257 1.88 8.61 -1.67
N LEU A 258 1.99 7.46 -1.01
CA LEU A 258 1.14 6.29 -1.22
C LEU A 258 -0.24 6.51 -0.62
N LYS A 259 -1.27 6.49 -1.46
CA LYS A 259 -2.65 6.81 -1.08
C LYS A 259 -3.62 5.65 -1.28
N HIS A 260 -4.53 5.53 -0.32
CA HIS A 260 -5.75 4.74 -0.44
C HIS A 260 -6.94 5.70 -0.45
N MET A 261 -7.49 5.95 -1.64
CA MET A 261 -8.63 6.85 -1.78
C MET A 261 -9.93 6.07 -1.70
N ARG A 262 -10.74 6.39 -0.70
CA ARG A 262 -11.99 5.70 -0.39
C ARG A 262 -13.19 6.55 -0.78
N ARG A 263 -13.91 6.12 -1.81
CA ARG A 263 -15.16 6.77 -2.21
C ARG A 263 -16.37 6.29 -1.44
N VAL A 264 -16.47 4.98 -1.22
CA VAL A 264 -17.59 4.35 -0.52
C VAL A 264 -17.04 3.37 0.50
N ARG A 265 -17.22 3.70 1.79
CA ARG A 265 -17.00 2.76 2.90
C ARG A 265 -17.86 1.51 2.71
N VAL A 266 -17.46 0.41 3.35
CA VAL A 266 -18.20 -0.86 3.27
C VAL A 266 -19.68 -0.65 3.61
N LYS A 267 -20.55 -0.80 2.59
CA LYS A 267 -22.00 -0.78 2.74
C LYS A 267 -22.51 -2.20 2.66
N ARG A 268 -23.24 -2.62 3.69
CA ARG A 268 -23.91 -3.92 3.75
C ARG A 268 -25.39 -3.73 3.42
N GLY A 269 -25.98 -4.71 2.76
CA GLY A 269 -27.40 -4.75 2.44
C GLY A 269 -27.95 -6.16 2.56
N VAL A 270 -29.16 -6.26 3.09
CA VAL A 270 -29.92 -7.52 3.17
C VAL A 270 -31.27 -7.26 2.55
N GLN A 271 -31.70 -8.13 1.64
CA GLN A 271 -32.97 -7.99 0.94
C GLN A 271 -33.56 -9.36 0.61
N GLY A 272 -34.86 -9.53 0.83
CA GLY A 272 -35.62 -10.67 0.32
C GLY A 272 -35.90 -10.49 -1.18
N ASP A 273 -35.65 -11.53 -1.95
CA ASP A 273 -35.91 -11.56 -3.38
C ASP A 273 -37.39 -11.85 -3.65
N PHE A 274 -38.10 -10.92 -4.27
CA PHE A 274 -39.53 -11.05 -4.49
C PHE A 274 -39.90 -12.25 -5.37
N GLU A 275 -39.05 -12.57 -6.36
CA GLU A 275 -39.32 -13.66 -7.31
C GLU A 275 -39.07 -15.06 -6.72
N SER A 276 -38.13 -15.19 -5.78
CA SER A 276 -37.68 -16.50 -5.28
C SER A 276 -37.82 -16.71 -3.79
N GLY A 277 -38.25 -15.71 -3.01
CA GLY A 277 -38.31 -15.77 -1.55
C GLY A 277 -36.95 -15.76 -0.85
N ASN A 278 -35.85 -15.97 -1.59
CA ASN A 278 -34.50 -16.09 -1.06
C ASN A 278 -34.03 -14.80 -0.36
N MET A 279 -33.30 -14.94 0.75
CA MET A 279 -32.64 -13.81 1.39
C MET A 279 -31.26 -13.57 0.82
N ARG A 280 -31.03 -12.39 0.25
CA ARG A 280 -29.78 -11.95 -0.36
C ARG A 280 -29.02 -11.02 0.56
N TYR A 281 -27.74 -11.31 0.74
CA TYR A 281 -26.77 -10.52 1.51
C TYR A 281 -25.75 -9.94 0.54
N LYS A 282 -25.45 -8.65 0.66
CA LYS A 282 -24.45 -7.96 -0.16
C LYS A 282 -23.55 -7.12 0.73
N ALA A 283 -22.27 -7.07 0.39
CA ALA A 283 -21.42 -5.96 0.78
C ALA A 283 -20.72 -5.37 -0.44
N ARG A 284 -20.53 -4.05 -0.39
CA ARG A 284 -19.93 -3.26 -1.45
C ARG A 284 -19.07 -2.18 -0.84
N GLU A 285 -17.90 -1.97 -1.41
CA GLU A 285 -17.05 -0.82 -1.16
C GLU A 285 -16.55 -0.25 -2.50
N ARG A 286 -15.99 0.95 -2.46
CA ARG A 286 -15.45 1.59 -3.65
C ARG A 286 -14.23 2.43 -3.27
N TYR A 287 -13.08 2.10 -3.84
CA TYR A 287 -11.80 2.72 -3.51
C TYR A 287 -10.79 2.52 -4.64
N SER A 288 -9.65 3.18 -4.53
CA SER A 288 -8.46 2.97 -5.34
C SER A 288 -7.21 3.02 -4.47
N PHE A 289 -6.14 2.41 -4.95
CA PHE A 289 -4.78 2.54 -4.43
C PHE A 289 -3.91 3.16 -5.51
N GLY A 290 -2.88 3.91 -5.11
CA GLY A 290 -1.91 4.50 -6.02
C GLY A 290 -0.91 5.37 -5.27
N TRP A 291 -0.18 6.20 -6.01
CA TRP A 291 0.74 7.17 -5.45
C TRP A 291 0.64 8.48 -6.22
N THR A 292 0.92 9.58 -5.50
CA THR A 292 1.11 10.88 -6.11
C THR A 292 2.60 11.16 -6.14
N ASP A 293 3.27 11.40 -5.00
CA ASP A 293 4.73 11.64 -4.98
C ASP A 293 5.55 10.34 -4.92
N TRP A 294 6.37 10.08 -5.94
CA TRP A 294 7.32 8.96 -5.98
C TRP A 294 8.38 9.04 -4.87
N ARG A 295 8.66 10.25 -4.35
CA ARG A 295 9.61 10.45 -3.24
C ARG A 295 9.12 9.85 -1.91
N SER A 296 7.87 9.42 -1.84
CA SER A 296 7.30 8.78 -0.65
C SER A 296 7.86 7.38 -0.36
N ILE A 297 8.50 6.75 -1.33
CA ILE A 297 9.10 5.44 -1.18
C ILE A 297 10.39 5.32 -2.00
N PHE A 298 11.37 4.63 -1.43
CA PHE A 298 12.62 4.24 -2.08
C PHE A 298 12.74 2.72 -1.96
N GLY A 299 13.47 2.05 -2.86
CA GLY A 299 13.58 0.59 -2.74
C GLY A 299 14.58 -0.08 -3.67
N SER A 300 14.69 -1.38 -3.47
CA SER A 300 15.50 -2.33 -4.24
C SER A 300 14.65 -3.55 -4.56
N GLN A 301 14.91 -4.16 -5.71
CA GLN A 301 14.23 -5.35 -6.19
C GLN A 301 14.87 -6.67 -5.70
N GLY A 302 15.73 -6.61 -4.68
CA GLY A 302 16.58 -7.75 -4.31
C GLY A 302 17.74 -7.98 -5.29
N ALA A 303 18.54 -9.02 -5.06
CA ALA A 303 19.71 -9.41 -5.87
C ALA A 303 19.40 -10.28 -7.09
#